data_AF-U9TG71-F1
#
_entry.id   AF-U9TG71-F1
#
_cell.length_a   1.000
_cell.length_b   1.000
_cell.length_c   1.000
_cell.angle_alpha   90.00
_cell.angle_beta   90.00
_cell.angle_gamma   90.00
#
_symmetry.space_group_name_H-M   'P 1'
#
loop_
_entity.id
_entity.type
_entity.pdbx_description
1 polymer ?
#
loop_
_entity_poly.entity_id
_entity_poly.type
_entity_poly.pdbx_seq_one_letter_code
_entity_poly.pdbx_strand_id
1 'polypeptide(L)'
;MKFLENNGKNLKKFYTGENNKDLSLSIAKFCPNLKSLFVIFNDDEIDVLKTILINCQYLESIKIWCGTDYLSEKEVLETVAKYSPNNFCELKIHHITNSD
;
A
#
# COMPACT_ATOMS: atom_id res chain seq x y z
N MET A 1 8.18 -14.48 -0.91
CA MET A 1 7.41 -14.33 0.35
C MET A 1 8.16 -14.70 1.64
N LYS A 2 8.98 -15.78 1.71
CA LYS A 2 9.70 -16.19 2.96
C LYS A 2 10.41 -15.06 3.72
N PHE A 3 10.94 -14.07 3.00
CA PHE A 3 11.54 -12.88 3.61
C PHE A 3 10.56 -12.12 4.51
N LEU A 4 9.34 -11.82 4.02
CA LEU A 4 8.32 -11.10 4.78
C LEU A 4 7.77 -11.98 5.91
N GLU A 5 7.62 -13.28 5.68
CA GLU A 5 7.21 -14.23 6.73
C GLU A 5 8.20 -14.23 7.91
N ASN A 6 9.50 -14.26 7.62
CA ASN A 6 10.55 -14.33 8.66
C ASN A 6 10.85 -12.97 9.31
N ASN A 7 10.77 -11.87 8.55
CA ASN A 7 11.26 -10.55 8.99
C ASN A 7 10.16 -9.49 9.11
N GLY A 8 8.96 -9.73 8.58
CA GLY A 8 7.92 -8.70 8.40
C GLY A 8 7.52 -8.00 9.70
N LYS A 9 7.43 -8.73 10.80
CA LYS A 9 7.14 -8.16 12.13
C LYS A 9 8.19 -7.14 12.61
N ASN A 10 9.42 -7.24 12.10
CA ASN A 10 10.53 -6.35 12.45
C ASN A 10 10.67 -5.17 11.47
N LEU A 11 10.05 -5.26 10.28
CA LEU A 11 10.15 -4.20 9.28
C LEU A 11 9.38 -2.95 9.74
N LYS A 12 10.05 -1.80 9.59
CA LYS A 12 9.45 -0.47 9.79
C LYS A 12 9.21 0.27 8.49
N LYS A 13 9.99 -0.03 7.45
CA LYS A 13 9.86 0.57 6.13
C LYS A 13 10.02 -0.50 5.07
N PHE A 14 9.22 -0.43 4.02
CA PHE A 14 9.30 -1.35 2.89
C PHE A 14 8.92 -0.62 1.62
N TYR A 15 9.78 -0.68 0.62
CA TYR A 15 9.59 0.00 -0.66
C TYR A 15 9.84 -0.99 -1.78
N THR A 16 8.87 -1.17 -2.66
CA THR A 16 8.99 -2.01 -3.85
C THR A 16 8.22 -1.38 -5.01
N GLY A 17 8.84 -1.37 -6.19
CA GLY A 17 8.17 -1.01 -7.45
C GLY A 17 7.58 -2.24 -8.16
N GLU A 18 7.47 -3.36 -7.45
CA GLU A 18 6.86 -4.58 -7.97
C GLU A 18 5.34 -4.45 -7.93
N ASN A 19 4.69 -4.62 -9.09
CA ASN A 19 3.24 -4.71 -9.21
C ASN A 19 2.81 -6.18 -9.09
N ASN A 20 2.65 -6.65 -7.86
CA ASN A 20 2.32 -8.05 -7.56
C ASN A 20 1.32 -8.16 -6.39
N LYS A 21 0.10 -8.58 -6.72
CA LYS A 21 -0.99 -8.79 -5.75
C LYS A 21 -0.61 -9.62 -4.54
N ASP A 22 0.05 -10.76 -4.79
CA ASP A 22 0.45 -11.70 -3.75
C ASP A 22 1.44 -11.03 -2.80
N LEU A 23 2.41 -10.27 -3.33
CA LEU A 23 3.34 -9.51 -2.51
C LEU A 23 2.62 -8.52 -1.59
N SER A 24 1.68 -7.74 -2.12
CA SER A 24 0.88 -6.77 -1.37
C SER A 24 0.04 -7.43 -0.26
N LEU A 25 -0.62 -8.55 -0.56
CA LEU A 25 -1.34 -9.35 0.44
C LEU A 25 -0.39 -9.91 1.52
N SER A 26 0.81 -10.34 1.11
CA SER A 26 1.85 -10.80 2.02
C SER A 26 2.30 -9.71 2.99
N ILE A 27 2.44 -8.47 2.52
CA ILE A 27 2.79 -7.31 3.35
C ILE A 27 1.70 -7.12 4.41
N ALA A 28 0.44 -7.08 4.01
CA ALA A 28 -0.68 -6.93 4.94
C ALA A 28 -0.69 -8.04 6.00
N LYS A 29 -0.36 -9.27 5.61
CA LYS A 29 -0.37 -10.43 6.51
C LYS A 29 0.82 -10.46 7.48
N PHE A 30 2.02 -10.13 7.02
CA PHE A 30 3.25 -10.40 7.76
C PHE A 30 3.95 -9.17 8.34
N CYS A 31 3.56 -7.95 7.93
CA CYS A 31 4.22 -6.70 8.32
C CYS A 31 3.35 -5.77 9.17
N PRO A 32 2.78 -6.21 10.31
CA PRO A 32 1.83 -5.40 11.09
C PRO A 32 2.44 -4.11 11.66
N ASN A 33 3.77 -4.09 11.85
CA ASN A 33 4.50 -3.01 12.49
C ASN A 33 5.10 -1.98 11.51
N LEU A 34 4.69 -2.04 10.25
CA LEU A 34 5.20 -1.18 9.18
C LEU A 34 4.74 0.27 9.41
N LYS A 35 5.66 1.22 9.23
CA LYS A 35 5.42 2.66 9.36
C LYS A 35 5.38 3.38 8.03
N SER A 36 6.16 2.93 7.04
CA SER A 36 6.16 3.53 5.70
C SER A 36 6.19 2.46 4.62
N LEU A 37 5.32 2.62 3.62
CA LEU A 37 5.15 1.68 2.52
C LEU A 37 5.19 2.38 1.16
N PHE A 38 5.86 1.77 0.19
CA PHE A 38 5.60 1.99 -1.23
C PHE A 38 5.37 0.65 -1.90
N VAL A 39 4.25 0.55 -2.61
CA VAL A 39 3.85 -0.59 -3.43
C VAL A 39 2.95 -0.09 -4.56
N ILE A 40 2.90 -0.83 -5.66
CA ILE A 40 2.08 -0.51 -6.84
C ILE A 40 0.87 -1.45 -6.85
N PHE A 41 -0.28 -0.92 -7.24
CA PHE A 41 -1.55 -1.64 -7.32
C PHE A 41 -2.13 -1.50 -8.73
N ASN A 42 -2.68 -2.58 -9.27
CA ASN A 42 -3.53 -2.52 -10.46
C ASN A 42 -4.87 -1.84 -10.15
N ASP A 43 -5.59 -1.45 -11.19
CA ASP A 43 -6.92 -0.82 -11.11
C ASP A 43 -7.98 -1.68 -10.38
N ASP A 44 -7.84 -3.01 -10.38
CA ASP A 44 -8.72 -3.95 -9.69
C ASP A 44 -8.33 -4.28 -8.23
N GLU A 45 -7.29 -3.64 -7.69
CA GLU A 45 -6.67 -4.04 -6.41
C GLU A 45 -7.02 -3.15 -5.21
N ILE A 46 -8.13 -2.41 -5.27
CA ILE A 46 -8.52 -1.49 -4.19
C ILE A 46 -8.75 -2.20 -2.85
N ASP A 47 -9.27 -3.42 -2.89
CA ASP A 47 -9.46 -4.26 -1.69
C ASP A 47 -8.12 -4.68 -1.05
N VAL A 48 -7.05 -4.73 -1.82
CA VAL A 48 -5.70 -5.02 -1.30
C VAL A 48 -5.16 -3.82 -0.54
N LEU A 49 -5.31 -2.60 -1.08
CA LEU A 49 -4.97 -1.37 -0.36
C LEU A 49 -5.74 -1.28 0.96
N LYS A 50 -7.05 -1.51 0.94
CA LYS A 50 -7.88 -1.58 2.15
C LYS A 50 -7.34 -2.60 3.15
N THR A 51 -6.99 -3.80 2.69
CA THR A 51 -6.46 -4.87 3.55
C THR A 51 -5.13 -4.46 4.21
N ILE A 52 -4.26 -3.76 3.48
CA ILE A 52 -3.01 -3.21 4.02
C ILE A 52 -3.30 -2.17 5.11
N LEU A 53 -4.18 -1.20 4.84
CA LEU A 53 -4.51 -0.14 5.81
C LEU A 53 -5.11 -0.71 7.11
N ILE A 54 -5.93 -1.75 7.00
CA ILE A 54 -6.54 -2.42 8.16
C ILE A 54 -5.53 -3.29 8.93
N ASN A 55 -4.59 -3.95 8.28
CA ASN A 55 -3.69 -4.88 8.99
C ASN A 55 -2.38 -4.23 9.46
N CYS A 56 -1.92 -3.17 8.79
CA CYS A 56 -0.73 -2.41 9.15
C CYS A 56 -1.09 -1.23 10.08
N GLN A 57 -1.52 -1.53 11.31
CA GLN A 57 -2.06 -0.54 12.26
C GLN A 57 -1.06 0.53 12.74
N TYR A 58 0.23 0.37 12.41
CA TYR A 58 1.27 1.37 12.68
C TYR A 58 1.69 2.17 11.43
N LEU A 59 0.96 2.07 10.33
CA LEU A 59 1.32 2.74 9.08
C LEU A 59 1.11 4.25 9.20
N GLU A 60 2.21 5.01 9.11
CA GLU A 60 2.23 6.48 9.17
C GLU A 60 2.19 7.07 7.75
N SER A 61 2.79 6.37 6.78
CA SER A 61 3.03 6.87 5.44
C SER A 61 2.80 5.80 4.37
N ILE A 62 2.12 6.16 3.28
CA ILE A 62 2.05 5.34 2.07
C ILE A 62 2.29 6.15 0.81
N LYS A 63 3.08 5.60 -0.11
CA LYS A 63 3.21 6.08 -1.49
C LYS A 63 2.48 5.11 -2.42
N ILE A 64 1.67 5.66 -3.33
CA ILE A 64 0.83 4.90 -4.27
C ILE A 64 0.98 5.50 -5.67
N TRP A 65 0.95 4.66 -6.70
CA TRP A 65 0.79 5.07 -8.09
C TRP A 65 -0.69 5.05 -8.46
N CYS A 66 -1.14 6.11 -9.13
CA CYS A 66 -2.50 6.22 -9.66
C CYS A 66 -2.44 6.56 -11.15
N GLY A 67 -3.48 6.24 -11.92
CA GLY A 67 -3.52 6.56 -13.36
C GLY A 67 -4.29 5.54 -14.18
N THR A 68 -4.04 5.52 -15.49
CA THR A 68 -4.79 4.70 -16.46
C THR A 68 -4.73 3.19 -16.19
N ASP A 69 -3.57 2.68 -15.77
CA ASP A 69 -3.33 1.24 -15.53
C ASP A 69 -3.22 0.89 -14.03
N TYR A 70 -3.60 1.84 -13.16
CA TYR A 70 -3.46 1.74 -11.71
C TYR A 70 -4.75 2.20 -11.02
N LEU A 71 -4.79 2.15 -9.69
CA LEU A 71 -5.93 2.67 -8.94
C LEU A 71 -6.24 4.13 -9.30
N SER A 72 -7.53 4.48 -9.33
CA SER A 72 -7.91 5.87 -9.51
C SER A 72 -7.59 6.69 -8.25
N GLU A 73 -7.21 7.96 -8.42
CA GLU A 73 -6.95 8.86 -7.28
C GLU A 73 -8.15 8.97 -6.35
N LYS A 74 -9.36 8.99 -6.93
CA LYS A 74 -10.61 9.06 -6.17
C LYS A 74 -10.77 7.86 -5.25
N GLU A 75 -10.61 6.63 -5.77
CA GLU A 75 -10.75 5.41 -4.98
C GLU A 75 -9.68 5.33 -3.88
N VAL A 76 -8.45 5.73 -4.18
CA VAL A 76 -7.36 5.81 -3.20
C VAL A 76 -7.72 6.78 -2.08
N LEU A 77 -8.16 8.00 -2.41
CA LEU A 77 -8.51 9.01 -1.41
C LEU A 77 -9.67 8.56 -0.51
N GLU A 78 -10.73 7.98 -1.10
CA GLU A 78 -11.88 7.47 -0.34
C GLU A 78 -11.48 6.29 0.56
N THR A 79 -10.63 5.39 0.08
CA THR A 79 -10.16 4.22 0.82
C THR A 79 -9.24 4.62 1.96
N VAL A 80 -8.27 5.52 1.72
CA VAL A 80 -7.38 6.05 2.75
C VAL A 80 -8.17 6.81 3.81
N ALA A 81 -9.12 7.66 3.42
CA ALA A 81 -9.95 8.40 4.38
C ALA A 81 -10.76 7.48 5.32
N LYS A 82 -11.20 6.32 4.82
CA LYS A 82 -12.08 5.41 5.55
C LYS A 82 -11.34 4.36 6.38
N TYR A 83 -10.19 3.87 5.91
CA TYR A 83 -9.57 2.67 6.47
C TYR A 83 -8.17 2.88 7.05
N SER A 84 -7.59 4.08 6.91
CA SER A 84 -6.28 4.37 7.48
C SER A 84 -6.24 4.23 9.01
N PRO A 85 -5.12 3.75 9.56
CA PRO A 85 -4.94 3.68 11.00
C PRO A 85 -4.82 5.09 11.61
N ASN A 86 -5.06 5.20 12.91
CA ASN A 86 -5.10 6.49 13.63
C ASN A 86 -3.80 7.31 13.55
N ASN A 87 -2.67 6.67 13.29
CA ASN A 87 -1.36 7.31 13.21
C ASN A 87 -0.95 7.68 11.77
N PHE A 88 -1.83 7.45 10.79
CA PHE A 88 -1.59 7.80 9.40
C PHE A 88 -1.52 9.32 9.22
N CYS A 89 -0.41 9.81 8.67
CA CYS A 89 -0.12 11.24 8.57
C CYS A 89 0.48 11.68 7.24
N GLU A 90 0.82 10.74 6.34
CA GLU A 90 1.40 11.07 5.03
C GLU A 90 0.84 10.17 3.92
N LEU A 91 0.21 10.79 2.91
CA LEU A 91 -0.15 10.15 1.66
C LEU A 91 0.64 10.79 0.51
N LYS A 92 1.33 9.97 -0.29
CA LYS A 92 2.03 10.39 -1.51
C LYS A 92 1.40 9.71 -2.71
N ILE A 93 0.81 10.49 -3.61
CA ILE A 93 0.27 10.01 -4.89
C ILE A 93 1.25 10.37 -6.00
N HIS A 94 1.53 9.41 -6.87
CA HIS A 94 2.24 9.63 -8.12
C HIS A 94 1.31 9.29 -9.28
N HIS A 95 0.85 10.32 -9.99
CA HIS A 95 -0.04 10.16 -11.12
C HIS A 95 0.76 9.81 -12.38
N ILE A 96 0.50 8.62 -12.93
CA ILE A 96 1.06 8.15 -14.19
C ILE A 96 0.03 8.43 -15.29
N THR A 97 0.36 9.35 -16.18
CA THR A 97 -0.30 9.47 -17.49
C THR A 97 0.51 8.70 -18.50
N ASN A 98 -0.12 7.84 -19.28
CA ASN A 98 0.51 7.39 -20.53
C ASN A 98 0.64 8.64 -21.41
N SER A 99 1.88 9.01 -21.74
CA SER A 99 2.14 10.01 -22.77
C SER A 99 1.65 9.42 -24.08
N ASP A 100 0.72 10.09 -24.75
CA ASP A 100 0.33 9.79 -26.14
C ASP A 100 1.54 9.79 -27.09
#